data_AF-A0A9P0H8N2-F1
#
_entry.id   AF-A0A9P0H8N2-F1
#
_cell.length_a   1.000
_cell.length_b   1.000
_cell.length_c   1.000
_cell.angle_alpha   90.00
_cell.angle_beta   90.00
_cell.angle_gamma   90.00
#
_symmetry.space_group_name_H-M   'P 1'
#
loop_
_entity.id
_entity.type
_entity.pdbx_description
1 polymer ?
#
loop_
_entity_poly.entity_id
_entity_poly.type
_entity_poly.pdbx_seq_one_letter_code
_entity_poly.pdbx_strand_id
1 'polypeptide(L)'
;MVIGRASSDRKARASQALWAACQALEAALRGPTGCVPPVDEIMKPLEDEVSLILKAGAPDDEMVDAVVASIPQEARLRGVYPDSVLRNRFLNVERVAKRVALLPDGGASLPIMLLSYIQSFFIINPANPIPPHELANQPVEVGKFNTFEILQRARYWVDRGDFAQALRYMLLLEGAPHVVAKDWINETRIFLETQQAAVALMAHASAAGLAYS
;
A
#
# COMPACT_ATOMS: atom_id res chain seq x y z
N MET A 1 8.97 -4.22 -47.73
CA MET A 1 9.74 -3.88 -46.52
C MET A 1 9.22 -2.64 -45.77
N VAL A 2 8.68 -1.61 -46.45
CA VAL A 2 8.22 -0.35 -45.81
C VAL A 2 6.95 -0.51 -44.93
N ILE A 3 6.00 -1.39 -45.31
CA ILE A 3 4.73 -1.58 -44.58
C ILE A 3 4.94 -2.23 -43.19
N GLY A 4 5.92 -3.12 -43.05
CA GLY A 4 6.23 -3.77 -41.76
C GLY A 4 6.88 -2.85 -40.73
N ARG A 5 7.68 -1.87 -41.18
CA ARG A 5 8.25 -0.85 -40.30
C ARG A 5 7.17 0.09 -39.75
N ALA A 6 6.26 0.55 -40.61
CA ALA A 6 5.19 1.45 -40.20
C ALA A 6 4.19 0.84 -39.19
N SER A 7 3.99 -0.49 -39.20
CA SER A 7 3.16 -1.18 -38.21
C SER A 7 3.90 -1.41 -36.90
N SER A 8 5.19 -1.78 -36.94
CA SER A 8 6.05 -1.90 -35.76
C SER A 8 6.21 -0.56 -35.04
N ASP A 9 6.44 0.54 -35.77
CA ASP A 9 6.53 1.90 -35.20
C ASP A 9 5.26 2.32 -34.46
N ARG A 10 4.07 1.94 -34.97
CA ARG A 10 2.79 2.23 -34.29
C ARG A 10 2.65 1.46 -32.99
N LYS A 11 3.01 0.17 -33.00
CA LYS A 11 2.96 -0.67 -31.79
C LYS A 11 3.95 -0.19 -30.74
N ALA A 12 5.16 0.19 -31.15
CA ALA A 12 6.16 0.78 -30.25
C ALA A 12 5.64 2.07 -29.59
N ARG A 13 4.99 2.97 -30.35
CA ARG A 13 4.38 4.19 -29.79
C ARG A 13 3.23 3.89 -28.83
N ALA A 14 2.40 2.88 -29.13
CA ALA A 14 1.33 2.46 -28.22
C ALA A 14 1.89 1.93 -26.90
N SER A 15 2.91 1.07 -26.93
CA SER A 15 3.60 0.58 -25.73
C SER A 15 4.22 1.71 -24.91
N GLN A 16 4.80 2.72 -25.56
CA GLN A 16 5.34 3.90 -24.88
C GLN A 16 4.24 4.75 -24.23
N ALA A 17 3.11 4.95 -24.91
CA ALA A 17 1.97 5.68 -24.37
C ALA A 17 1.36 4.94 -23.16
N LEU A 18 1.24 3.62 -23.24
CA LEU A 18 0.76 2.77 -22.15
C LEU A 18 1.69 2.86 -20.94
N TRP A 19 3.01 2.76 -21.18
CA TRP A 19 4.01 2.89 -20.12
C TRP A 19 3.92 4.27 -19.42
N ALA A 20 3.78 5.36 -20.19
CA ALA A 20 3.62 6.70 -19.65
C ALA A 20 2.33 6.86 -18.82
N ALA A 21 1.22 6.27 -19.27
CA ALA A 21 -0.04 6.28 -18.51
C ALA A 21 0.09 5.51 -17.18
N CYS A 22 0.77 4.36 -17.18
CA CYS A 22 1.03 3.60 -15.96
C CYS A 22 1.98 4.32 -15.01
N GLN A 23 2.97 5.03 -15.54
CA GLN A 23 3.86 5.87 -14.74
C GLN A 23 3.11 7.05 -14.09
N ALA A 24 2.14 7.64 -14.79
CA ALA A 24 1.26 8.66 -14.23
C ALA A 24 0.42 8.11 -13.05
N LEU A 25 -0.13 6.90 -13.21
CA LEU A 25 -0.83 6.19 -12.12
C LEU A 25 0.09 5.93 -10.92
N GLU A 26 1.32 5.45 -11.14
CA GLU A 26 2.29 5.23 -10.06
C GLU A 26 2.66 6.54 -9.35
N ALA A 27 2.83 7.63 -10.11
CA ALA A 27 3.12 8.96 -9.55
C ALA A 27 1.96 9.48 -8.69
N ALA A 28 0.71 9.22 -9.09
CA ALA A 28 -0.47 9.57 -8.30
C ALA A 28 -0.48 8.85 -6.93
N LEU A 29 0.01 7.61 -6.85
CA LEU A 29 0.08 6.84 -5.60
C LEU A 29 1.15 7.36 -4.62
N ARG A 30 2.27 7.89 -5.10
CA ARG A 30 3.33 8.46 -4.23
C ARG A 30 2.93 9.81 -3.61
N GLY A 31 1.95 10.50 -4.20
CA GLY A 31 1.51 11.81 -3.75
C GLY A 31 2.60 12.89 -3.83
N PRO A 32 2.29 14.12 -3.42
CA PRO A 32 3.23 15.23 -3.47
C PRO A 32 4.38 15.03 -2.47
N THR A 33 5.61 15.26 -2.95
CA THR A 33 6.79 15.31 -2.10
C THR A 33 6.84 16.65 -1.35
N GLY A 34 6.58 16.63 -0.04
CA GLY A 34 6.66 17.84 0.80
C GLY A 34 5.50 17.98 1.80
N CYS A 35 4.90 19.17 1.85
CA CYS A 35 3.83 19.50 2.78
C CYS A 35 2.62 18.60 2.56
N VAL A 36 2.08 18.04 3.65
CA VAL A 36 0.83 17.27 3.62
C VAL A 36 -0.29 18.21 3.17
N PRO A 37 -0.92 17.98 2.00
CA PRO A 37 -1.99 18.84 1.52
C PRO A 37 -3.25 18.70 2.40
N PRO A 38 -4.20 19.65 2.33
CA PRO A 38 -5.49 19.56 3.00
C PRO A 38 -6.23 18.27 2.60
N VAL A 39 -7.10 17.74 3.47
CA VAL A 39 -7.77 16.43 3.28
C VAL A 39 -8.44 16.27 1.91
N ASP A 40 -9.00 17.36 1.38
CA ASP A 40 -9.70 17.37 0.08
C ASP A 40 -8.76 17.28 -1.13
N GLU A 41 -7.46 17.51 -0.95
CA GLU A 41 -6.40 17.38 -1.96
C GLU A 41 -5.58 16.09 -1.79
N ILE A 42 -5.85 15.30 -0.75
CA ILE A 42 -5.09 14.08 -0.43
C ILE A 42 -5.42 12.94 -1.40
N MET A 43 -6.67 12.82 -1.83
CA MET A 43 -7.16 11.69 -2.63
C MET A 43 -7.78 12.24 -3.91
N LYS A 44 -7.23 11.83 -5.05
CA LYS A 44 -7.82 12.10 -6.36
C LYS A 44 -8.36 10.79 -6.93
N PRO A 45 -9.58 10.79 -7.49
CA PRO A 45 -10.10 9.64 -8.22
C PRO A 45 -9.10 9.21 -9.30
N LEU A 46 -8.86 7.90 -9.42
CA LEU A 46 -7.91 7.33 -10.40
C LEU A 46 -8.58 6.94 -11.72
N GLU A 47 -9.86 7.29 -11.89
CA GLU A 47 -10.64 6.94 -13.08
C GLU A 47 -10.05 7.54 -14.35
N ASP A 48 -9.50 8.76 -14.28
CA ASP A 48 -8.89 9.42 -15.43
C ASP A 48 -7.65 8.66 -15.89
N GLU A 49 -6.75 8.30 -14.97
CA GLU A 49 -5.55 7.50 -15.25
C GLU A 49 -5.92 6.11 -15.79
N VAL A 50 -6.90 5.45 -15.20
CA VAL A 50 -7.39 4.15 -15.67
C VAL A 50 -7.97 4.26 -17.09
N SER A 51 -8.71 5.32 -17.38
CA SER A 51 -9.25 5.55 -18.73
C SER A 51 -8.15 5.80 -19.76
N LEU A 52 -7.05 6.46 -19.37
CA LEU A 52 -5.88 6.69 -20.22
C LEU A 52 -5.15 5.38 -20.53
N ILE A 53 -5.02 4.49 -19.55
CA ILE A 53 -4.43 3.16 -19.71
C ILE A 53 -5.24 2.34 -20.73
N LEU A 54 -6.57 2.29 -20.59
CA LEU A 54 -7.44 1.59 -21.53
C LEU A 54 -7.37 2.17 -22.95
N LYS A 55 -7.21 3.50 -23.09
CA LYS A 55 -7.06 4.16 -24.40
C LYS A 55 -5.69 3.92 -25.05
N ALA A 56 -4.65 3.75 -24.24
CA ALA A 56 -3.28 3.55 -24.71
C ALA A 56 -2.98 2.08 -25.05
N GLY A 57 -3.75 1.15 -24.47
CA GLY A 57 -3.68 -0.27 -24.78
C GLY A 57 -4.03 -0.59 -26.24
N ALA A 58 -3.55 -1.74 -26.72
CA ALA A 58 -4.02 -2.28 -27.99
C ALA A 58 -5.50 -2.70 -27.87
N PRO A 59 -6.29 -2.63 -28.96
CA PRO A 59 -7.64 -3.20 -28.95
C PRO A 59 -7.54 -4.70 -28.63
N ASP A 60 -8.32 -5.16 -27.65
CA ASP A 60 -8.38 -6.54 -27.14
C ASP A 60 -7.12 -7.05 -26.40
N ASP A 61 -6.40 -6.18 -25.69
CA ASP A 61 -5.34 -6.62 -24.78
C ASP A 61 -5.94 -7.18 -23.48
N GLU A 62 -6.22 -8.50 -23.48
CA GLU A 62 -6.82 -9.23 -22.35
C GLU A 62 -6.07 -9.03 -21.03
N MET A 63 -4.74 -8.88 -21.08
CA MET A 63 -3.93 -8.66 -19.89
C MET A 63 -4.20 -7.28 -19.29
N VAL A 64 -4.26 -6.24 -20.14
CA VAL A 64 -4.57 -4.87 -19.69
C VAL A 64 -5.98 -4.82 -19.11
N ASP A 65 -6.96 -5.41 -19.78
CA ASP A 65 -8.35 -5.44 -19.32
C ASP A 65 -8.50 -6.18 -17.98
N ALA A 66 -7.86 -7.34 -17.83
CA ALA A 66 -7.88 -8.12 -16.60
C ALA A 66 -7.22 -7.37 -15.43
N VAL A 67 -6.07 -6.72 -15.66
CA VAL A 67 -5.39 -5.97 -14.60
C VAL A 67 -6.17 -4.70 -14.24
N VAL A 68 -6.74 -3.98 -15.20
CA VAL A 68 -7.61 -2.82 -14.92
C VAL A 68 -8.85 -3.24 -14.12
N ALA A 69 -9.44 -4.40 -14.43
CA ALA A 69 -10.55 -4.96 -13.66
C ALA A 69 -10.17 -5.35 -12.22
N SER A 70 -8.89 -5.64 -11.96
CA SER A 70 -8.39 -5.97 -10.62
C SER A 70 -8.23 -4.75 -9.69
N ILE A 71 -8.21 -3.53 -10.25
CA ILE A 71 -8.08 -2.30 -9.46
C ILE A 71 -9.35 -2.10 -8.63
N PRO A 72 -9.24 -1.89 -7.30
CA PRO A 72 -10.41 -1.69 -6.43
C PRO A 72 -11.28 -0.52 -6.89
N GLN A 73 -12.60 -0.71 -6.88
CA GLN A 73 -13.55 0.35 -7.25
C GLN A 73 -13.41 1.59 -6.35
N GLU A 74 -13.08 1.38 -5.07
CA GLU A 74 -12.81 2.47 -4.13
C GLU A 74 -11.61 3.32 -4.58
N ALA A 75 -10.55 2.70 -5.08
CA ALA A 75 -9.38 3.40 -5.62
C ALA A 75 -9.75 4.22 -6.87
N ARG A 76 -10.63 3.70 -7.73
CA ARG A 76 -11.07 4.37 -8.96
C ARG A 76 -11.93 5.60 -8.68
N LEU A 77 -12.93 5.46 -7.81
CA LEU A 77 -13.94 6.51 -7.59
C LEU A 77 -13.53 7.55 -6.56
N ARG A 78 -12.94 7.13 -5.44
CA ARG A 78 -12.55 8.03 -4.34
C ARG A 78 -11.08 8.43 -4.45
N GLY A 79 -10.24 7.56 -5.00
CA GLY A 79 -8.80 7.68 -4.93
C GLY A 79 -8.22 6.85 -3.79
N VAL A 80 -6.89 6.90 -3.67
CA VAL A 80 -6.11 6.12 -2.72
C VAL A 80 -5.30 7.06 -1.84
N TYR A 81 -5.09 6.70 -0.58
CA TYR A 81 -4.19 7.47 0.28
C TYR A 81 -2.75 7.33 -0.22
N PRO A 82 -2.04 8.45 -0.45
CA PRO A 82 -0.64 8.39 -0.79
C PRO A 82 0.21 7.77 0.32
N ASP A 83 1.38 7.25 -0.05
CA ASP A 83 2.31 6.60 0.88
C ASP A 83 2.70 7.52 2.06
N SER A 84 2.93 8.81 1.78
CA SER A 84 3.24 9.83 2.77
C SER A 84 2.11 10.01 3.81
N VAL A 85 0.86 9.92 3.36
CA VAL A 85 -0.31 10.06 4.23
C VAL A 85 -0.56 8.78 5.02
N LEU A 86 -0.45 7.61 4.40
CA LEU A 86 -0.55 6.32 5.11
C LEU A 86 0.49 6.23 6.23
N ARG A 87 1.71 6.69 5.99
CA ARG A 87 2.78 6.77 6.98
C ARG A 87 2.44 7.71 8.14
N ASN A 88 1.87 8.88 7.86
CA ASN A 88 1.45 9.81 8.92
C ASN A 88 0.29 9.24 9.75
N ARG A 89 -0.72 8.67 9.09
CA ARG A 89 -1.87 8.03 9.74
C ARG A 89 -1.42 6.87 10.64
N PHE A 90 -0.43 6.09 10.20
CA PHE A 90 0.14 4.99 10.98
C PHE A 90 0.62 5.44 12.37
N LEU A 91 1.25 6.63 12.50
CA LEU A 91 1.70 7.15 13.80
C LEU A 91 0.57 7.29 14.81
N ASN A 92 -0.62 7.67 14.34
CA ASN A 92 -1.80 7.79 15.18
C ASN A 92 -2.35 6.42 15.55
N VAL A 93 -2.42 5.50 14.58
CA VAL A 93 -2.84 4.11 14.80
C VAL A 93 -1.94 3.42 15.82
N GLU A 94 -0.63 3.50 15.63
CA GLU A 94 0.37 2.93 16.54
C GLU A 94 0.18 3.44 17.97
N ARG A 95 0.04 4.76 18.13
CA ARG A 95 -0.16 5.39 19.45
C ARG A 95 -1.43 4.91 20.14
N VAL A 96 -2.53 4.80 19.41
CA VAL A 96 -3.82 4.38 19.97
C VAL A 96 -3.82 2.87 20.24
N ALA A 97 -3.31 2.07 19.31
CA ALA A 97 -3.16 0.62 19.46
C ALA A 97 -2.31 0.25 20.68
N LYS A 98 -1.22 0.98 20.95
CA LYS A 98 -0.41 0.83 22.17
C LYS A 98 -1.21 1.07 23.46
N ARG A 99 -2.16 2.00 23.46
CA ARG A 99 -3.00 2.30 24.64
C ARG A 99 -4.02 1.22 24.92
N VAL A 100 -4.46 0.50 23.89
CA VAL A 100 -5.48 -0.56 23.99
C VAL A 100 -4.88 -1.96 23.89
N ALA A 101 -3.57 -2.10 23.99
CA ALA A 101 -2.83 -3.34 23.73
C ALA A 101 -3.26 -4.56 24.55
N LEU A 102 -3.87 -4.35 25.71
CA LEU A 102 -4.35 -5.41 26.60
C LEU A 102 -5.86 -5.69 26.48
N LEU A 103 -6.59 -4.94 25.65
CA LEU A 103 -8.05 -5.02 25.60
C LEU A 103 -8.50 -6.06 24.57
N PRO A 104 -9.45 -6.94 24.92
CA PRO A 104 -10.02 -7.91 23.99
C PRO A 104 -10.98 -7.25 22.98
N ASP A 105 -11.38 -8.03 21.97
CA ASP A 105 -12.41 -7.64 20.99
C ASP A 105 -13.77 -7.52 21.68
N GLY A 106 -14.31 -6.30 21.78
CA GLY A 106 -15.59 -6.02 22.46
C GLY A 106 -15.48 -5.18 23.73
N GLY A 107 -14.26 -4.78 24.11
CA GLY A 107 -14.02 -3.90 25.26
C GLY A 107 -13.74 -4.67 26.55
N ALA A 108 -13.30 -3.95 27.58
CA ALA A 108 -12.98 -4.52 28.89
C ALA A 108 -13.65 -3.72 30.02
N SER A 109 -13.57 -4.25 31.23
CA SER A 109 -13.98 -3.51 32.42
C SER A 109 -13.12 -2.25 32.62
N LEU A 110 -13.70 -1.20 33.22
CA LEU A 110 -13.04 0.09 33.45
C LEU A 110 -11.65 -0.02 34.12
N PRO A 111 -11.42 -0.89 35.12
CA PRO A 111 -10.09 -1.05 35.72
C PRO A 111 -9.05 -1.56 34.71
N ILE A 112 -9.44 -2.46 33.80
CA ILE A 112 -8.56 -3.01 32.76
C ILE A 112 -8.25 -1.94 31.72
N MET A 113 -9.24 -1.14 31.33
CA MET A 113 -9.02 0.01 30.43
C MET A 113 -8.05 1.03 31.03
N LEU A 114 -8.22 1.37 32.31
CA LEU A 114 -7.32 2.27 33.03
C LEU A 114 -5.91 1.70 33.11
N LEU A 115 -5.77 0.40 33.42
CA LEU A 115 -4.49 -0.28 33.50
C LEU A 115 -3.76 -0.30 32.14
N SER A 116 -4.48 -0.65 31.06
CA SER A 116 -3.94 -0.64 29.69
C SER A 116 -3.44 0.75 29.30
N TYR A 117 -4.21 1.79 29.64
CA TYR A 117 -3.80 3.17 29.38
C TYR A 117 -2.54 3.56 30.18
N ILE A 118 -2.47 3.25 31.47
CA ILE A 118 -1.31 3.55 32.33
C ILE A 118 -0.06 2.80 31.85
N GLN A 119 -0.17 1.50 31.57
CA GLN A 119 0.95 0.69 31.09
C GLN A 119 1.56 1.25 29.81
N SER A 120 0.73 1.79 28.91
CA SER A 120 1.23 2.35 27.65
C SER A 120 2.22 3.51 27.81
N PHE A 121 2.25 4.19 28.96
CA PHE A 121 3.23 5.24 29.27
C PHE A 121 4.57 4.70 29.77
N PHE A 122 4.57 3.55 30.47
CA PHE A 122 5.77 2.98 31.10
C PHE A 122 6.53 2.03 30.18
N ILE A 123 5.95 1.65 29.04
CA ILE A 123 6.66 0.85 28.03
C ILE A 123 7.66 1.74 27.31
N ILE A 124 8.90 1.67 27.77
CA ILE A 124 10.07 2.15 27.04
C ILE A 124 10.14 1.27 25.79
N ASN A 125 9.85 1.82 24.61
CA ASN A 125 10.07 1.12 23.34
C ASN A 125 11.59 1.08 23.12
N PRO A 126 12.29 -0.03 23.41
CA PRO A 126 13.68 -0.09 22.98
C PRO A 126 13.63 -0.08 21.45
N ALA A 127 14.49 0.70 20.82
CA ALA A 127 14.74 0.54 19.38
C ALA A 127 15.44 -0.80 19.17
N ASN A 128 14.74 -1.92 19.40
CA ASN A 128 15.23 -3.23 19.05
C ASN A 128 15.30 -3.25 17.52
N PRO A 129 16.50 -3.35 16.93
CA PRO A 129 16.61 -3.56 15.51
C PRO A 129 15.88 -4.85 15.16
N ILE A 130 15.19 -4.87 14.01
CA ILE A 130 14.65 -6.12 13.49
C ILE A 130 15.78 -7.14 13.45
N PRO A 131 15.60 -8.34 14.04
CA PRO A 131 16.69 -9.29 14.14
C PRO A 131 17.26 -9.63 12.74
N PRO A 132 18.58 -9.81 12.59
CA PRO A 132 19.20 -10.05 11.28
C PRO A 132 18.63 -11.25 10.52
N HIS A 133 18.12 -12.27 11.23
CA HIS A 133 17.48 -13.42 10.61
C HIS A 133 16.14 -13.07 9.94
N GLU A 134 15.35 -12.16 10.52
CA GLU A 134 14.10 -11.68 9.91
C GLU A 134 14.40 -10.87 8.64
N LEU A 135 15.50 -10.10 8.64
CA LEU A 135 15.97 -9.37 7.45
C LEU A 135 16.52 -10.30 6.36
N ALA A 136 17.03 -11.47 6.74
CA ALA A 136 17.49 -12.51 5.83
C ALA A 136 16.36 -13.41 5.29
N ASN A 137 15.09 -13.00 5.46
CA ASN A 137 13.89 -13.75 5.04
C ASN A 137 13.82 -15.18 5.61
N GLN A 138 14.40 -15.40 6.79
CA GLN A 138 14.28 -16.68 7.50
C GLN A 138 12.88 -16.82 8.11
N PRO A 139 12.38 -18.05 8.31
CA PRO A 139 11.06 -18.28 8.90
C PRO A 139 11.00 -17.66 10.30
N VAL A 140 9.95 -16.87 10.53
CA VAL A 140 9.72 -16.15 11.78
C VAL A 140 8.60 -16.85 12.54
N GLU A 141 8.80 -17.12 13.84
CA GLU A 141 7.76 -17.70 14.70
C GLU A 141 6.73 -16.63 15.10
N VAL A 142 5.72 -16.47 14.25
CA VAL A 142 4.72 -15.41 14.33
C VAL A 142 3.87 -15.46 15.61
N GLY A 143 3.62 -16.65 16.16
CA GLY A 143 2.72 -16.87 17.31
C GLY A 143 3.27 -16.42 18.68
N LYS A 144 4.47 -15.84 18.74
CA LYS A 144 5.09 -15.38 20.00
C LYS A 144 5.05 -13.87 20.19
N PHE A 145 4.64 -13.10 19.19
CA PHE A 145 4.73 -11.66 19.25
C PHE A 145 3.63 -11.05 20.10
N ASN A 146 4.01 -10.16 21.02
CA ASN A 146 3.05 -9.30 21.69
C ASN A 146 2.66 -8.11 20.79
N THR A 147 1.57 -7.42 21.13
CA THR A 147 1.07 -6.25 20.39
C THR A 147 2.14 -5.18 20.17
N PHE A 148 3.00 -4.92 21.16
CA PHE A 148 4.04 -3.90 21.08
C PHE A 148 5.14 -4.27 20.07
N GLU A 149 5.56 -5.53 20.08
CA GLU A 149 6.53 -6.10 19.15
C GLU A 149 6.02 -6.08 17.71
N ILE A 150 4.73 -6.36 17.51
CA ILE A 150 4.06 -6.25 16.22
C ILE A 150 4.09 -4.80 15.73
N LEU A 151 3.63 -3.86 16.56
CA LEU A 151 3.57 -2.43 16.23
C LEU A 151 4.96 -1.84 15.94
N GLN A 152 5.98 -2.26 16.68
CA GLN A 152 7.37 -1.85 16.46
C GLN A 152 7.91 -2.35 15.11
N ARG A 153 7.65 -3.61 14.75
CA ARG A 153 8.06 -4.17 13.44
C ARG A 153 7.31 -3.49 12.31
N ALA A 154 6.01 -3.28 12.46
CA ALA A 154 5.24 -2.51 11.48
C ALA A 154 5.82 -1.10 11.30
N ARG A 155 6.13 -0.40 12.40
CA ARG A 155 6.74 0.94 12.36
C ARG A 155 8.05 0.96 11.56
N TYR A 156 8.91 -0.03 11.76
CA TYR A 156 10.17 -0.14 11.04
C TYR A 156 9.97 -0.22 9.51
N TRP A 157 8.99 -0.98 9.03
CA TRP A 157 8.73 -1.15 7.60
C TRP A 157 7.98 0.05 7.01
N VAL A 158 7.01 0.61 7.75
CA VAL A 158 6.36 1.87 7.38
C VAL A 158 7.39 2.97 7.20
N ASP A 159 8.37 3.08 8.12
CA ASP A 159 9.44 4.08 8.03
C ASP A 159 10.32 3.93 6.78
N ARG A 160 10.35 2.74 6.16
CA ARG A 160 11.08 2.46 4.91
C ARG A 160 10.21 2.49 3.66
N GLY A 161 8.89 2.67 3.81
CA GLY A 161 7.94 2.63 2.70
C GLY A 161 7.58 1.22 2.23
N ASP A 162 7.98 0.17 2.96
CA ASP A 162 7.56 -1.20 2.67
C ASP A 162 6.21 -1.48 3.37
N PHE A 163 5.14 -1.04 2.73
CA PHE A 163 3.78 -1.22 3.24
C PHE A 163 3.32 -2.68 3.20
N ALA A 164 3.91 -3.52 2.34
CA ALA A 164 3.57 -4.93 2.26
C ALA A 164 4.03 -5.67 3.53
N GLN A 165 5.27 -5.47 3.95
CA GLN A 165 5.76 -6.03 5.21
C GLN A 165 5.04 -5.43 6.43
N ALA A 166 4.80 -4.12 6.42
CA ALA A 166 4.04 -3.47 7.50
C ALA A 166 2.63 -4.06 7.65
N LEU A 167 1.91 -4.25 6.54
CA LEU A 167 0.58 -4.84 6.52
C LEU A 167 0.61 -6.28 7.07
N ARG A 168 1.61 -7.08 6.68
CA ARG A 168 1.78 -8.45 7.20
C ARG A 168 1.87 -8.49 8.73
N TYR A 169 2.64 -7.58 9.33
CA TYR A 169 2.72 -7.50 10.79
C TYR A 169 1.42 -6.98 11.40
N MET A 170 0.82 -5.93 10.83
CA MET A 170 -0.41 -5.34 11.36
C MET A 170 -1.60 -6.31 11.35
N LEU A 171 -1.64 -7.25 10.41
CA LEU A 171 -2.63 -8.32 10.37
C LEU A 171 -2.51 -9.34 11.52
N LEU A 172 -1.37 -9.37 12.23
CA LEU A 172 -1.15 -10.22 13.40
C LEU A 172 -1.72 -9.61 14.69
N LEU A 173 -2.16 -8.35 14.65
CA LEU A 173 -2.83 -7.76 15.80
C LEU A 173 -4.12 -8.51 16.09
N GLU A 174 -4.39 -8.71 17.37
CA GLU A 174 -5.61 -9.29 17.90
C GLU A 174 -6.25 -8.31 18.90
N GLY A 175 -7.54 -8.46 19.20
CA GLY A 175 -8.20 -7.62 20.19
C GLY A 175 -8.47 -6.17 19.73
N ALA A 176 -8.71 -5.29 20.70
CA ALA A 176 -8.94 -3.86 20.42
C ALA A 176 -7.85 -3.18 19.56
N PRO A 177 -6.54 -3.52 19.66
CA PRO A 177 -5.52 -3.01 18.75
C PRO A 177 -5.82 -3.30 17.27
N HIS A 178 -6.33 -4.51 16.97
CA HIS A 178 -6.74 -4.87 15.62
C HIS A 178 -7.90 -4.00 15.14
N VAL A 179 -8.91 -3.80 15.99
CA VAL A 179 -10.07 -2.95 15.68
C VAL A 179 -9.64 -1.51 15.38
N VAL A 180 -8.72 -0.95 16.17
CA VAL A 180 -8.16 0.38 15.94
C VAL A 180 -7.38 0.45 14.62
N ALA A 181 -6.66 -0.61 14.27
CA ALA A 181 -5.85 -0.68 13.07
C ALA A 181 -6.66 -0.99 11.79
N LYS A 182 -7.88 -1.51 11.91
CA LYS A 182 -8.68 -2.05 10.80
C LYS A 182 -8.81 -1.11 9.61
N ASP A 183 -9.10 0.15 9.88
CA ASP A 183 -9.25 1.16 8.84
C ASP A 183 -7.94 1.40 8.08
N TRP A 184 -6.83 1.57 8.80
CA TRP A 184 -5.50 1.71 8.19
C TRP A 184 -5.06 0.47 7.42
N ILE A 185 -5.39 -0.73 7.93
CA ILE A 185 -5.13 -2.02 7.25
C ILE A 185 -5.88 -2.07 5.92
N ASN A 186 -7.15 -1.68 5.89
CA ASN A 186 -7.95 -1.68 4.66
C ASN A 186 -7.41 -0.67 3.63
N GLU A 187 -7.11 0.55 4.07
CA GLU A 187 -6.58 1.60 3.20
C GLU A 187 -5.20 1.23 2.63
N THR A 188 -4.36 0.58 3.43
CA THR A 188 -3.06 0.08 2.98
C THR A 188 -3.22 -1.08 1.98
N ARG A 189 -4.23 -1.93 2.15
CA ARG A 189 -4.54 -3.00 1.18
C ARG A 189 -4.93 -2.42 -0.17
N ILE A 190 -5.86 -1.45 -0.19
CA ILE A 190 -6.29 -0.77 -1.43
C ILE A 190 -5.11 -0.12 -2.14
N PHE A 191 -4.21 0.52 -1.36
CA PHE A 191 -2.98 1.09 -1.89
C PHE A 191 -2.08 0.04 -2.55
N LEU A 192 -1.83 -1.08 -1.87
CA LEU A 192 -0.98 -2.15 -2.40
C LEU A 192 -1.58 -2.85 -3.63
N GLU A 193 -2.89 -3.10 -3.64
CA GLU A 193 -3.60 -3.69 -4.80
C GLU A 193 -3.46 -2.77 -6.02
N THR A 194 -3.65 -1.47 -5.82
CA THR A 194 -3.51 -0.48 -6.90
C THR A 194 -2.06 -0.36 -7.38
N GLN A 195 -1.09 -0.36 -6.45
CA GLN A 195 0.33 -0.35 -6.77
C GLN A 195 0.76 -1.58 -7.57
N GLN A 196 0.28 -2.77 -7.17
CA GLN A 196 0.57 -4.03 -7.86
C GLN A 196 0.01 -4.02 -9.29
N ALA A 197 -1.22 -3.53 -9.47
CA ALA A 197 -1.82 -3.37 -10.80
C ALA A 197 -0.99 -2.42 -11.67
N ALA A 198 -0.58 -1.26 -11.14
CA ALA A 198 0.26 -0.30 -11.87
C ALA A 198 1.62 -0.90 -12.28
N VAL A 199 2.28 -1.63 -11.38
CA VAL A 199 3.56 -2.30 -11.66
C VAL A 199 3.39 -3.41 -12.71
N ALA A 200 2.33 -4.20 -12.63
CA ALA A 200 2.03 -5.24 -13.62
C ALA A 200 1.80 -4.64 -15.02
N LEU A 201 1.04 -3.56 -15.12
CA LEU A 201 0.80 -2.86 -16.39
C LEU A 201 2.07 -2.23 -16.96
N MET A 202 2.92 -1.61 -16.13
CA MET A 202 4.22 -1.10 -16.58
C MET A 202 5.13 -2.22 -17.10
N ALA A 203 5.20 -3.35 -16.39
CA ALA A 203 5.98 -4.50 -16.80
C ALA A 203 5.50 -5.03 -18.16
N HIS A 204 4.18 -5.17 -18.33
CA HIS A 204 3.57 -5.56 -19.61
C HIS A 204 3.88 -4.57 -20.73
N ALA A 205 3.71 -3.27 -20.49
CA ALA A 205 4.01 -2.22 -21.46
C ALA A 205 5.49 -2.24 -21.90
N SER A 206 6.41 -2.47 -20.95
CA SER A 206 7.84 -2.56 -21.23
C SER A 206 8.19 -3.80 -22.06
N ALA A 207 7.60 -4.96 -21.74
CA ALA A 207 7.79 -6.19 -22.50
C ALA A 207 7.24 -6.07 -23.92
N ALA A 208 6.05 -5.47 -24.07
CA ALA A 208 5.47 -5.17 -25.37
C ALA A 208 6.36 -4.22 -26.20
N GLY A 209 6.91 -3.17 -25.58
CA GLY A 209 7.81 -2.24 -26.26
C GLY A 209 9.08 -2.91 -26.81
N LEU A 210 9.67 -3.83 -26.05
CA LEU A 210 10.85 -4.61 -26.47
C LEU A 210 10.53 -5.62 -27.59
N ALA A 211 9.30 -6.13 -27.65
CA ALA A 211 8.89 -7.05 -28.71
C ALA A 211 8.69 -6.35 -30.08
N TYR A 212 8.53 -5.02 -30.09
CA TYR A 212 8.26 -4.24 -31.29
C TYR A 212 9.40 -3.33 -31.73
N SER A 213 10.46 -3.18 -30.92
CA SER A 213 11.72 -2.50 -31.23
C SER A 213 12.67 -3.38 -32.04
#